data_AF-R7IUN1-F1
#
_entry.id   AF-R7IUN1-F1
#
_cell.length_a   1.000
_cell.length_b   1.000
_cell.length_c   1.000
_cell.angle_alpha   90.00
_cell.angle_beta   90.00
_cell.angle_gamma   90.00
#
_symmetry.space_group_name_H-M   'P 1'
#
loop_
_entity.id
_entity.type
_entity.pdbx_description
1 polymer ?
#
loop_
_entity_poly.entity_id
_entity_poly.type
_entity_poly.pdbx_seq_one_letter_code
_entity_poly.pdbx_strand_id
1 'polypeptide(L)'
;MLNNDYRQQVETDLRNIENKYSATFKKTITSMKRLQDSRKMAIQTIKQVERYIIALANKPRDYETKMGEIQMRYIEFETSYGKIQKDTGQVSSVGMAGTLGGAAIALMGQETMMAVAMTFGTASTGTAIASLSGAAATNAALSWLAGGSLAAGGAGAIAGQTMLRFLGPIGLLISGVSLTASLMQINKSNKEIAENAEKSITAIKKEIERIKEINVQVLSWNKETIALSTAITSHLRRISSKHDYNTFSDDDMNELISLFNSTEVLSKLIGKTIKGEK
;
A
#
# COMPACT_ATOMS: atom_id res chain seq x y z
N MET A 1 41.16 7.49 28.64
CA MET A 1 41.12 7.60 27.17
C MET A 1 40.25 6.54 26.48
N LEU A 2 39.80 5.46 27.16
CA LEU A 2 38.88 4.43 26.64
C LEU A 2 37.41 4.86 26.37
N ASN A 3 37.06 6.13 26.57
CA ASN A 3 35.67 6.60 26.61
C ASN A 3 35.17 7.13 25.24
N ASN A 4 36.06 7.74 24.45
CA ASN A 4 35.70 8.39 23.19
C ASN A 4 35.50 7.37 22.04
N ASP A 5 36.41 6.40 21.92
CA ASP A 5 36.36 5.37 20.87
C ASP A 5 35.09 4.50 20.99
N TYR A 6 34.66 4.20 22.22
CA TYR A 6 33.42 3.47 22.46
C TYR A 6 32.17 4.25 22.03
N ARG A 7 32.11 5.55 22.37
CA ARG A 7 31.01 6.42 21.93
C ARG A 7 30.97 6.52 20.41
N GLN A 8 32.12 6.65 19.75
CA GLN A 8 32.20 6.65 18.28
C GLN A 8 31.73 5.33 17.66
N GLN A 9 32.02 4.20 18.29
CA GLN A 9 31.55 2.89 17.82
C GLN A 9 30.02 2.77 17.91
N VAL A 10 29.43 3.16 19.05
CA VAL A 10 27.97 3.22 19.21
C VAL A 10 27.33 4.18 18.21
N GLU A 11 27.97 5.32 17.92
CA GLU A 11 27.52 6.24 16.86
C GLU A 11 27.41 5.55 15.52
N THR A 12 28.49 4.86 15.17
CA THR A 12 28.65 4.23 13.87
C THR A 12 27.62 3.12 13.70
N ASP A 13 27.41 2.30 14.73
CA ASP A 13 26.44 1.21 14.71
C ASP A 13 25.00 1.72 14.58
N LEU A 14 24.64 2.77 15.33
CA LEU A 14 23.33 3.41 15.23
C LEU A 14 23.11 4.01 13.83
N ARG A 15 24.04 4.82 13.33
CA ARG A 15 23.94 5.39 11.97
C ARG A 15 23.82 4.31 10.90
N ASN A 16 24.59 3.23 11.01
CA ASN A 16 24.55 2.13 10.05
C ASN A 16 23.18 1.45 10.02
N ILE A 17 22.58 1.17 11.18
CA ILE A 17 21.27 0.53 11.22
C ILE A 17 20.14 1.48 10.79
N GLU A 18 20.23 2.77 11.13
CA GLU A 18 19.31 3.83 10.67
C GLU A 18 19.32 3.95 9.14
N ASN A 19 20.52 3.96 8.54
CA ASN A 19 20.68 3.98 7.08
C ASN A 19 20.08 2.75 6.41
N LYS A 20 20.31 1.56 6.99
CA LYS A 20 19.74 0.30 6.49
C LYS A 20 18.21 0.30 6.58
N TYR A 21 17.66 0.82 7.66
CA TYR A 21 16.22 1.00 7.83
C TYR A 21 15.65 1.94 6.76
N SER A 22 16.23 3.14 6.61
CA SER A 22 15.81 4.13 5.62
C SER A 22 15.84 3.58 4.19
N ALA A 23 16.90 2.86 3.81
CA ALA A 23 17.02 2.23 2.50
C ALA A 23 15.95 1.14 2.28
N THR A 24 15.71 0.30 3.29
CA THR A 24 14.70 -0.78 3.22
C THR A 24 13.29 -0.21 3.12
N PHE A 25 12.99 0.82 3.91
CA PHE A 25 11.73 1.54 3.87
C PHE A 25 11.49 2.16 2.49
N LYS A 26 12.43 2.98 1.98
CA LYS A 26 12.33 3.62 0.66
C LYS A 26 12.08 2.60 -0.45
N LYS A 27 12.83 1.50 -0.48
CA LYS A 27 12.65 0.41 -1.46
C LYS A 27 11.23 -0.18 -1.42
N THR A 28 10.69 -0.35 -0.21
CA THR A 28 9.36 -0.92 0.01
C THR A 28 8.27 0.03 -0.48
N ILE A 29 8.41 1.33 -0.18
CA ILE A 29 7.53 2.38 -0.70
C ILE A 29 7.53 2.42 -2.23
N THR A 30 8.71 2.35 -2.86
CA THR A 30 8.81 2.29 -4.32
C THR A 30 8.09 1.06 -4.89
N SER A 31 8.19 -0.10 -4.22
CA SER A 31 7.50 -1.31 -4.66
C SER A 31 5.98 -1.18 -4.52
N MET A 32 5.48 -0.53 -3.45
CA MET A 32 4.06 -0.22 -3.27
C MET A 32 3.54 0.71 -4.37
N LYS A 33 4.32 1.73 -4.74
CA LYS A 33 3.97 2.62 -5.86
C LYS A 33 3.79 1.83 -7.16
N ARG A 34 4.77 0.99 -7.50
CA ARG A 34 4.73 0.13 -8.70
C ARG A 34 3.52 -0.81 -8.70
N LEU A 35 3.14 -1.33 -7.53
CA LEU A 35 1.92 -2.12 -7.37
C LEU A 35 0.67 -1.29 -7.72
N GLN A 36 0.55 -0.07 -7.22
CA GLN A 36 -0.61 0.78 -7.53
C GLN A 36 -0.67 1.16 -9.01
N ASP A 37 0.46 1.45 -9.63
CA ASP A 37 0.53 1.73 -11.07
C ASP A 37 0.08 0.51 -11.89
N SER A 38 0.52 -0.69 -11.51
CA SER A 38 0.10 -1.94 -12.16
C SER A 38 -1.39 -2.22 -11.96
N ARG A 39 -1.95 -1.92 -10.78
CA ARG A 39 -3.39 -2.06 -10.51
C ARG A 39 -4.24 -1.12 -11.37
N LYS A 40 -3.79 0.13 -11.61
CA LYS A 40 -4.47 1.02 -12.56
C LYS A 40 -4.48 0.47 -13.97
N MET A 41 -3.34 -0.05 -14.44
CA MET A 41 -3.26 -0.67 -15.76
C MET A 41 -4.18 -1.90 -15.85
N ALA A 42 -4.20 -2.74 -14.81
CA ALA A 42 -5.09 -3.87 -14.70
C ALA A 42 -6.58 -3.49 -14.82
N ILE A 43 -7.00 -2.37 -14.22
CA ILE A 43 -8.37 -1.86 -14.36
C ILE A 43 -8.69 -1.47 -15.81
N GLN A 44 -7.74 -0.89 -16.54
CA GLN A 44 -7.93 -0.63 -17.97
C GLN A 44 -8.06 -1.92 -18.79
N THR A 45 -7.38 -2.99 -18.41
CA THR A 45 -7.57 -4.32 -18.99
C THR A 45 -8.96 -4.87 -18.68
N ILE A 46 -9.43 -4.78 -17.42
CA ILE A 46 -10.78 -5.21 -17.03
C ILE A 46 -11.85 -4.43 -17.82
N LYS A 47 -11.69 -3.11 -18.00
CA LYS A 47 -12.60 -2.28 -18.80
C LYS A 47 -12.66 -2.68 -20.28
N GLN A 48 -11.57 -3.23 -20.83
CA GLN A 48 -11.59 -3.79 -22.20
C GLN A 48 -12.45 -5.04 -22.28
N VAL A 49 -12.34 -5.93 -21.27
CA VAL A 49 -13.21 -7.11 -21.16
C VAL A 49 -14.66 -6.69 -21.05
N GLU A 50 -14.98 -5.76 -20.16
CA GLU A 50 -16.34 -5.24 -19.99
C GLU A 50 -16.94 -4.74 -21.30
N ARG A 51 -16.21 -3.91 -22.05
CA ARG A 51 -16.67 -3.41 -23.36
C ARG A 51 -16.95 -4.54 -24.34
N TYR A 52 -16.07 -5.54 -24.38
CA TYR A 52 -16.26 -6.70 -25.25
C TYR A 52 -17.52 -7.49 -24.87
N ILE A 53 -17.73 -7.75 -23.58
CA ILE A 53 -18.91 -8.48 -23.08
C ILE A 53 -20.20 -7.71 -23.32
N ILE A 54 -20.22 -6.39 -23.09
CA ILE A 54 -21.41 -5.58 -23.36
C ILE A 54 -21.79 -5.64 -24.84
N ALA A 55 -20.80 -5.61 -25.75
CA ALA A 55 -21.00 -5.65 -27.19
C ALA A 55 -21.35 -7.04 -27.75
N LEU A 56 -21.17 -8.11 -26.97
CA LEU A 56 -21.40 -9.49 -27.42
C LEU A 56 -22.91 -9.77 -27.55
N ALA A 57 -23.36 -10.08 -28.76
CA ALA A 57 -24.74 -10.45 -29.04
C ALA A 57 -25.07 -11.85 -28.49
N ASN A 58 -26.35 -12.07 -28.15
CA ASN A 58 -26.89 -13.35 -27.66
C ASN A 58 -26.17 -13.95 -26.44
N LYS A 59 -25.46 -13.12 -25.66
CA LYS A 59 -24.75 -13.57 -24.46
C LYS A 59 -25.70 -14.05 -23.35
N PRO A 60 -25.36 -15.11 -22.61
CA PRO A 60 -26.09 -15.51 -21.42
C PRO A 60 -26.12 -14.40 -20.36
N ARG A 61 -27.25 -14.27 -19.66
CA ARG A 61 -27.47 -13.26 -18.61
C ARG A 61 -26.46 -13.35 -17.46
N ASP A 62 -25.95 -14.54 -17.17
CA ASP A 62 -24.95 -14.77 -16.12
C ASP A 62 -23.66 -13.95 -16.30
N TYR A 63 -23.24 -13.73 -17.56
CA TYR A 63 -22.06 -12.91 -17.84
C TYR A 63 -22.26 -11.43 -17.53
N GLU A 64 -23.49 -10.91 -17.67
CA GLU A 64 -23.81 -9.53 -17.26
C GLU A 64 -23.77 -9.37 -15.74
N THR A 65 -24.32 -10.34 -15.00
CA THR A 65 -24.29 -10.33 -13.53
C THR A 65 -22.87 -10.39 -13.00
N LYS A 66 -22.05 -11.35 -13.48
CA LYS A 66 -20.65 -11.47 -13.10
C LYS A 66 -19.83 -10.22 -13.43
N MET A 67 -20.07 -9.62 -14.61
CA MET A 67 -19.38 -8.39 -14.99
C MET A 67 -19.82 -7.21 -14.11
N GLY A 68 -21.08 -7.15 -13.68
CA GLY A 68 -21.55 -6.14 -12.72
C GLY A 68 -20.83 -6.21 -11.37
N GLU A 69 -20.58 -7.41 -10.83
CA GLU A 69 -19.81 -7.57 -9.59
C GLU A 69 -18.34 -7.14 -9.75
N ILE A 70 -17.72 -7.50 -10.87
CA ILE A 70 -16.35 -7.07 -11.22
C ILE A 70 -16.31 -5.54 -11.35
N GLN A 71 -17.34 -4.95 -11.97
CA GLN A 71 -17.47 -3.52 -12.15
C GLN A 71 -17.54 -2.77 -10.83
N MET A 72 -18.34 -3.24 -9.89
CA MET A 72 -18.42 -2.67 -8.55
C MET A 72 -17.05 -2.63 -7.87
N ARG A 73 -16.25 -3.71 -7.98
CA ARG A 73 -14.92 -3.77 -7.36
C ARG A 73 -13.92 -2.78 -7.98
N TYR A 74 -13.88 -2.65 -9.30
CA TYR A 74 -12.92 -1.70 -9.91
C TYR A 74 -13.37 -0.24 -9.76
N ILE A 75 -14.68 0.07 -9.79
CA ILE A 75 -15.21 1.42 -9.56
C ILE A 75 -14.91 1.87 -8.13
N GLU A 76 -15.08 0.97 -7.16
CA GLU A 76 -14.73 1.24 -5.77
C GLU A 76 -13.24 1.60 -5.64
N PHE A 77 -12.37 0.81 -6.26
CA PHE A 77 -10.93 1.09 -6.27
C PHE A 77 -10.60 2.45 -6.90
N GLU A 78 -11.12 2.76 -8.10
CA GLU A 78 -10.84 4.02 -8.81
C GLU A 78 -11.36 5.23 -8.04
N THR A 79 -12.55 5.12 -7.44
CA THR A 79 -13.16 6.19 -6.66
C THR A 79 -12.30 6.51 -5.43
N SER A 80 -11.85 5.48 -4.72
CA SER A 80 -11.01 5.64 -3.53
C SER A 80 -9.62 6.14 -3.89
N TYR A 81 -9.08 5.69 -5.02
CA TYR A 81 -7.82 6.20 -5.55
C TYR A 81 -7.89 7.69 -5.87
N GLY A 82 -8.90 8.11 -6.65
CA GLY A 82 -9.05 9.50 -7.09
C GLY A 82 -9.29 10.48 -5.93
N LYS A 83 -10.08 10.09 -4.93
CA LYS A 83 -10.33 10.93 -3.76
C LYS A 83 -9.12 11.04 -2.85
N ILE A 84 -8.47 9.92 -2.52
CA ILE A 84 -7.24 9.96 -1.71
C ILE A 84 -6.19 10.82 -2.41
N GLN A 85 -6.03 10.70 -3.73
CA GLN A 85 -5.16 11.59 -4.49
C GLN A 85 -5.57 13.06 -4.34
N LYS A 86 -6.82 13.43 -4.60
CA LYS A 86 -7.27 14.83 -4.52
C LYS A 86 -7.11 15.43 -3.12
N ASP A 87 -7.41 14.66 -2.08
CA ASP A 87 -7.44 15.16 -0.71
C ASP A 87 -6.04 15.22 -0.09
N THR A 88 -5.17 14.27 -0.40
CA THR A 88 -3.75 14.33 -0.01
C THR A 88 -2.98 15.46 -0.68
N GLY A 89 -3.42 15.93 -1.86
CA GLY A 89 -2.85 17.13 -2.51
C GLY A 89 -3.30 18.45 -1.89
N GLN A 90 -4.37 18.43 -1.09
CA GLN A 90 -4.87 19.60 -0.36
C GLN A 90 -4.34 19.67 1.08
N VAL A 91 -3.78 18.58 1.60
CA VAL A 91 -3.07 18.59 2.89
C VAL A 91 -1.72 19.25 2.69
N SER A 92 -1.55 20.48 3.21
CA SER A 92 -0.25 21.13 3.26
C SER A 92 0.72 20.27 4.08
N SER A 93 1.97 20.15 3.61
CA SER A 93 3.07 19.47 4.33
C SER A 93 3.23 19.94 5.78
N VAL A 94 2.80 21.18 6.05
CA VAL A 94 2.80 21.84 7.36
C VAL A 94 1.78 21.24 8.34
N GLY A 95 0.60 20.84 7.89
CA GLY A 95 -0.44 20.24 8.75
C GLY A 95 -0.10 18.81 9.20
N MET A 96 0.68 18.09 8.40
CA MET A 96 1.16 16.75 8.76
C MET A 96 2.31 16.82 9.76
N ALA A 97 3.21 17.79 9.68
CA ALA A 97 4.42 17.88 10.51
C ALA A 97 4.17 18.03 12.03
N GLY A 98 2.95 18.40 12.46
CA GLY A 98 2.62 18.68 13.86
C GLY A 98 2.26 17.47 14.74
N THR A 99 2.12 16.26 14.18
CA THR A 99 1.75 15.04 14.94
C THR A 99 2.91 14.04 15.02
N LEU A 100 2.88 13.11 15.99
CA LEU A 100 3.96 12.15 16.28
C LEU A 100 4.37 11.26 15.08
N GLY A 101 3.54 11.12 14.04
CA GLY A 101 3.88 10.44 12.77
C GLY A 101 4.21 11.38 11.59
N GLY A 102 4.07 12.68 11.82
CA GLY A 102 4.03 13.73 10.81
C GLY A 102 5.29 13.97 10.01
N ALA A 103 6.44 13.91 10.68
CA ALA A 103 7.69 14.30 10.07
C ALA A 103 8.35 13.19 9.21
N ALA A 104 7.99 11.92 9.42
CA ALA A 104 8.34 10.83 8.51
C ALA A 104 7.55 10.90 7.20
N ILE A 105 6.28 11.33 7.29
CA ILE A 105 5.34 11.46 6.17
C ILE A 105 5.60 12.76 5.39
N ALA A 106 6.11 13.81 6.04
CA ALA A 106 6.45 15.08 5.41
C ALA A 106 7.46 14.96 4.24
N LEU A 107 8.30 13.92 4.24
CA LEU A 107 9.24 13.62 3.15
C LEU A 107 8.64 12.71 2.07
N MET A 108 7.48 12.11 2.32
CA MET A 108 6.79 11.25 1.38
C MET A 108 5.97 12.10 0.44
N GLY A 109 6.29 12.05 -0.85
CA GLY A 109 5.43 12.66 -1.87
C GLY A 109 4.02 12.06 -1.83
N GLN A 110 3.04 12.85 -2.26
CA GLN A 110 1.61 12.52 -2.24
C GLN A 110 1.31 11.11 -2.80
N GLU A 111 1.96 10.72 -3.90
CA GLU A 111 1.76 9.40 -4.51
C GLU A 111 2.27 8.24 -3.64
N THR A 112 3.40 8.44 -2.98
CA THR A 112 3.97 7.41 -2.10
C THR A 112 3.11 7.23 -0.87
N MET A 113 2.62 8.34 -0.31
CA MET A 113 1.74 8.36 0.84
C MET A 113 0.43 7.58 0.56
N MET A 114 -0.18 7.82 -0.59
CA MET A 114 -1.34 7.07 -1.08
C MET A 114 -1.01 5.59 -1.30
N ALA A 115 0.15 5.25 -1.87
CA ALA A 115 0.52 3.87 -2.10
C ALA A 115 0.61 3.07 -0.79
N VAL A 116 1.06 3.69 0.29
CA VAL A 116 1.04 3.08 1.63
C VAL A 116 -0.39 2.97 2.16
N ALA A 117 -1.19 4.04 2.09
CA ALA A 117 -2.58 4.03 2.53
C ALA A 117 -3.41 2.96 1.81
N MET A 118 -3.20 2.74 0.52
CA MET A 118 -3.87 1.69 -0.25
C MET A 118 -3.34 0.28 0.04
N THR A 119 -2.13 0.15 0.57
CA THR A 119 -1.53 -1.16 0.89
C THR A 119 -1.88 -1.62 2.30
N PHE A 120 -1.93 -0.70 3.27
CA PHE A 120 -2.15 -1.01 4.69
C PHE A 120 -3.45 -0.47 5.27
N GLY A 121 -4.07 0.48 4.58
CA GLY A 121 -5.24 1.14 5.10
C GLY A 121 -6.33 0.13 5.38
N THR A 122 -6.78 0.09 6.62
CA THR A 122 -8.08 -0.44 7.02
C THR A 122 -8.81 0.66 7.80
N ALA A 123 -10.09 0.91 7.52
CA ALA A 123 -10.89 1.77 8.38
C ALA A 123 -11.02 1.19 9.79
N SER A 124 -11.51 2.03 10.69
CA SER A 124 -11.85 1.72 12.09
C SER A 124 -12.72 0.47 12.25
N THR A 125 -13.48 0.08 11.22
CA THR A 125 -14.33 -1.13 11.18
C THR A 125 -13.58 -2.41 10.80
N GLY A 126 -12.27 -2.33 10.51
CA GLY A 126 -11.47 -3.44 9.98
C GLY A 126 -11.60 -3.66 8.46
N THR A 127 -12.42 -2.85 7.78
CA THR A 127 -12.58 -2.88 6.31
C THR A 127 -11.35 -2.28 5.63
N ALA A 128 -10.81 -2.90 4.59
CA ALA A 128 -9.70 -2.33 3.85
C ALA A 128 -10.07 -0.94 3.27
N ILE A 129 -9.20 0.07 3.40
CA ILE A 129 -9.39 1.39 2.78
C ILE A 129 -9.49 1.27 1.26
N ALA A 130 -8.78 0.29 0.67
CA ALA A 130 -8.91 -0.05 -0.74
C ALA A 130 -10.29 -0.65 -1.12
N SER A 131 -11.09 -1.09 -0.14
CA SER A 131 -12.44 -1.64 -0.29
C SER A 131 -13.49 -0.79 0.45
N LEU A 132 -13.19 0.48 0.69
CA LEU A 132 -14.16 1.47 1.15
C LEU A 132 -14.40 2.43 0.02
N SER A 133 -15.53 3.13 0.06
CA SER A 133 -15.86 4.21 -0.87
C SER A 133 -16.38 5.44 -0.14
N GLY A 134 -16.54 6.55 -0.87
CA GLY A 134 -17.19 7.75 -0.33
C GLY A 134 -16.34 8.53 0.68
N ALA A 135 -17.00 9.31 1.53
CA ALA A 135 -16.35 10.09 2.59
C ALA A 135 -15.66 9.21 3.64
N ALA A 136 -16.09 7.95 3.79
CA ALA A 136 -15.49 7.00 4.72
C ALA A 136 -14.07 6.60 4.31
N ALA A 137 -13.83 6.30 3.03
CA ALA A 137 -12.50 5.98 2.51
C ALA A 137 -11.53 7.17 2.64
N THR A 138 -12.00 8.37 2.25
CA THR A 138 -11.26 9.64 2.38
C THR A 138 -10.89 9.92 3.83
N ASN A 139 -11.86 9.91 4.75
CA ASN A 139 -11.62 10.23 6.15
C ASN A 139 -10.74 9.18 6.82
N ALA A 140 -10.87 7.90 6.43
CA ALA A 140 -10.00 6.84 6.90
C ALA A 140 -8.55 7.04 6.40
N ALA A 141 -8.34 7.36 5.12
CA ALA A 141 -7.01 7.57 4.55
C ALA A 141 -6.34 8.85 5.08
N LEU A 142 -7.07 9.96 5.15
CA LEU A 142 -6.59 11.20 5.78
C LEU A 142 -6.25 10.98 7.25
N SER A 143 -7.09 10.26 8.00
CA SER A 143 -6.79 9.94 9.40
C SER A 143 -5.58 9.01 9.55
N TRP A 144 -5.41 8.07 8.62
CA TRP A 144 -4.27 7.16 8.57
C TRP A 144 -2.96 7.94 8.36
N LEU A 145 -3.00 8.98 7.54
CA LEU A 145 -1.87 9.82 7.17
C LEU A 145 -1.60 10.97 8.15
N ALA A 146 -2.63 11.53 8.77
CA ALA A 146 -2.51 12.64 9.72
C ALA A 146 -2.12 12.21 11.14
N GLY A 147 -2.08 10.89 11.43
CA GLY A 147 -1.47 10.38 12.66
C GLY A 147 -2.27 10.59 13.96
N GLY A 148 -3.60 10.75 13.91
CA GLY A 148 -4.43 10.68 15.12
C GLY A 148 -5.69 11.55 15.13
N SER A 149 -6.60 11.17 16.03
CA SER A 149 -7.99 11.57 16.31
C SER A 149 -8.49 12.99 15.98
N LEU A 150 -7.63 13.99 15.81
CA LEU A 150 -8.03 15.40 15.79
C LEU A 150 -8.62 15.86 14.45
N ALA A 151 -8.24 15.24 13.32
CA ALA A 151 -8.60 15.76 12.00
C ALA A 151 -9.97 15.30 11.45
N ALA A 152 -10.60 14.26 12.01
CA ALA A 152 -11.75 13.61 11.34
C ALA A 152 -12.92 13.18 12.25
N GLY A 153 -12.95 13.56 13.53
CA GLY A 153 -14.04 13.20 14.43
C GLY A 153 -14.07 11.70 14.79
N GLY A 154 -13.41 11.32 15.89
CA GLY A 154 -13.56 10.01 16.56
C GLY A 154 -12.97 8.77 15.86
N ALA A 155 -13.15 8.61 14.55
CA ALA A 155 -12.73 7.41 13.81
C ALA A 155 -11.22 7.35 13.48
N GLY A 156 -10.49 8.45 13.65
CA GLY A 156 -9.10 8.58 13.21
C GLY A 156 -8.03 7.99 14.13
N ALA A 157 -8.39 7.59 15.35
CA ALA A 157 -7.44 7.06 16.34
C ALA A 157 -6.88 5.67 15.95
N ILE A 158 -7.66 4.84 15.25
CA ILE A 158 -7.27 3.46 14.88
C ILE A 158 -6.40 3.45 13.61
N ALA A 159 -6.70 4.35 12.66
CA ALA A 159 -5.95 4.44 11.42
C ALA A 159 -4.52 4.96 11.64
N GLY A 160 -4.34 6.01 12.46
CA GLY A 160 -3.02 6.53 12.81
C GLY A 160 -2.12 5.52 13.54
N GLN A 161 -2.70 4.63 14.35
CA GLN A 161 -1.97 3.51 14.98
C GLN A 161 -1.39 2.52 13.97
N THR A 162 -2.03 2.35 12.82
CA THR A 162 -1.54 1.44 11.77
C THR A 162 -0.35 2.04 11.02
N MET A 163 -0.35 3.35 10.77
CA MET A 163 0.83 4.05 10.23
C MET A 163 1.97 4.07 11.25
N LEU A 164 1.68 4.31 12.54
CA LEU A 164 2.68 4.16 13.61
C LEU A 164 3.19 2.71 13.74
N ARG A 165 2.35 1.70 13.51
CA ARG A 165 2.76 0.29 13.46
C ARG A 165 3.56 -0.05 12.20
N PHE A 166 3.30 0.63 11.08
CA PHE A 166 4.07 0.47 9.84
C PHE A 166 5.41 1.21 9.86
N LEU A 167 5.47 2.37 10.50
CA LEU A 167 6.70 3.10 10.77
C LEU A 167 7.45 2.52 11.99
N GLY A 168 6.78 1.66 12.77
CA GLY A 168 7.27 1.08 14.01
C GLY A 168 7.47 2.11 15.13
N PRO A 169 7.92 1.68 16.32
CA PRO A 169 8.32 2.58 17.42
C PRO A 169 9.50 3.50 17.08
N ILE A 170 9.99 3.42 15.85
CA ILE A 170 11.23 4.00 15.35
C ILE A 170 10.98 4.88 14.12
N GLY A 171 9.71 5.14 13.79
CA GLY A 171 9.27 6.00 12.70
C GLY A 171 9.88 7.40 12.70
N LEU A 172 10.27 7.88 13.88
CA LEU A 172 10.99 9.14 14.08
C LEU A 172 12.37 9.16 13.39
N LEU A 173 12.98 8.02 13.04
CA LEU A 173 14.24 8.05 12.28
C LEU A 173 14.12 8.69 10.90
N ILE A 174 12.94 8.61 10.29
CA ILE A 174 12.71 9.19 8.97
C ILE A 174 12.46 10.70 9.09
N SER A 175 12.13 11.23 10.28
CA SER A 175 11.85 12.65 10.50
C SER A 175 13.08 13.54 10.62
N GLY A 176 14.30 12.98 10.54
CA GLY A 176 15.54 13.73 10.75
C GLY A 176 15.94 13.89 12.21
N VAL A 177 15.12 13.44 13.17
CA VAL A 177 15.54 13.24 14.57
C VAL A 177 16.18 11.86 14.67
N SER A 178 17.50 11.77 14.46
CA SER A 178 18.20 10.49 14.57
C SER A 178 18.28 10.02 16.03
N LEU A 179 18.08 8.72 16.24
CA LEU A 179 18.34 8.08 17.54
C LEU A 179 19.81 8.27 17.91
N THR A 180 20.69 8.28 16.91
CA THR A 180 22.08 8.67 17.06
C THR A 180 22.23 10.04 17.73
N ALA A 181 21.65 11.11 17.16
CA ALA A 181 21.82 12.47 17.70
C ALA A 181 21.20 12.61 19.09
N SER A 182 20.01 12.02 19.30
CA SER A 182 19.33 12.09 20.60
C SER A 182 20.09 11.33 21.69
N LEU A 183 20.60 10.13 21.41
CA LEU A 183 21.38 9.36 22.40
C LEU A 183 22.72 10.00 22.73
N MET A 184 23.32 10.75 21.79
CA MET A 184 24.62 11.39 21.99
C MET A 184 24.57 12.73 22.69
N GLN A 185 23.44 13.43 22.62
CA GLN A 185 23.25 14.70 23.30
C GLN A 185 22.81 14.54 24.77
N ILE A 186 22.46 13.33 25.20
CA ILE A 186 22.04 13.07 26.58
C ILE A 186 23.28 12.90 27.47
N ASN A 187 23.29 13.61 28.60
CA ASN A 187 24.36 13.54 29.59
C ASN A 187 24.22 12.30 30.49
N LYS A 188 24.44 11.11 29.90
CA LYS A 188 24.34 9.80 30.55
C LYS A 188 25.68 9.08 30.64
N SER A 189 25.75 8.11 31.55
CA SER A 189 26.88 7.20 31.64
C SER A 189 27.05 6.41 30.34
N ASN A 190 28.27 6.02 29.98
CA ASN A 190 28.52 5.22 28.78
C ASN A 190 27.76 3.88 28.79
N LYS A 191 27.58 3.29 29.98
CA LYS A 191 26.83 2.06 30.17
C LYS A 191 25.36 2.25 29.77
N GLU A 192 24.74 3.34 30.19
CA GLU A 192 23.36 3.62 29.80
C GLU A 192 23.21 3.96 28.31
N ILE A 193 24.18 4.66 27.72
CA ILE A 193 24.20 4.93 26.27
C ILE A 193 24.27 3.59 25.50
N ALA A 194 25.14 2.68 25.95
CA ALA A 194 25.28 1.35 25.39
C ALA A 194 23.98 0.54 25.44
N GLU A 195 23.39 0.43 26.63
CA GLU A 195 22.16 -0.35 26.84
C GLU A 195 20.99 0.19 26.02
N ASN A 196 20.87 1.52 25.89
CA ASN A 196 19.83 2.13 25.06
C ASN A 196 20.10 1.92 23.57
N ALA A 197 21.35 2.06 23.13
CA ALA A 197 21.73 1.83 21.75
C ALA A 197 21.48 0.36 21.33
N GLU A 198 21.82 -0.61 22.17
CA GLU A 198 21.61 -2.04 21.88
C GLU A 198 20.11 -2.38 21.77
N LYS A 199 19.28 -1.85 22.67
CA LYS A 199 17.82 -1.97 22.60
C LYS A 199 17.27 -1.36 21.30
N SER A 200 17.71 -0.15 20.96
CA SER A 200 17.33 0.53 19.72
C SER A 200 17.75 -0.27 18.49
N ILE A 201 19.01 -0.70 18.38
CA ILE A 201 19.52 -1.50 17.26
C ILE A 201 18.69 -2.78 17.10
N THR A 202 18.39 -3.47 18.20
CA THR A 202 17.58 -4.70 18.17
C THR A 202 16.17 -4.44 17.68
N ALA A 203 15.52 -3.37 18.15
CA ALA A 203 14.21 -2.97 17.68
C ALA A 203 14.22 -2.61 16.17
N ILE A 204 15.25 -1.87 15.70
CA ILE A 204 15.38 -1.50 14.28
C ILE A 204 15.59 -2.73 13.40
N LYS A 205 16.42 -3.68 13.84
CA LYS A 205 16.63 -4.94 13.11
C LYS A 205 15.32 -5.71 12.92
N LYS A 206 14.52 -5.85 13.99
CA LYS A 206 13.20 -6.51 13.91
C LYS A 206 12.28 -5.81 12.91
N GLU A 207 12.27 -4.48 12.95
CA GLU A 207 11.44 -3.69 12.05
C GLU A 207 11.88 -3.76 10.58
N ILE A 208 13.19 -3.82 10.33
CA ILE A 208 13.75 -4.05 8.99
C ILE A 208 13.24 -5.38 8.42
N GLU A 209 13.25 -6.46 9.21
CA GLU A 209 12.76 -7.76 8.73
C GLU A 209 11.26 -7.74 8.46
N ARG A 210 10.45 -7.12 9.34
CA ARG A 210 9.02 -6.91 9.12
C ARG A 210 8.73 -6.17 7.80
N ILE A 211 9.47 -5.08 7.52
CA ILE A 211 9.31 -4.30 6.28
C ILE A 211 9.74 -5.12 5.05
N LYS A 212 10.76 -5.96 5.15
CA LYS A 212 11.16 -6.85 4.05
C LYS A 212 10.08 -7.89 3.74
N GLU A 213 9.46 -8.49 4.75
CA GLU A 213 8.36 -9.45 4.57
C GLU A 213 7.17 -8.80 3.85
N ILE A 214 6.81 -7.59 4.27
CA ILE A 214 5.83 -6.74 3.58
C ILE A 214 6.23 -6.54 2.12
N ASN A 215 7.49 -6.18 1.87
CA ASN A 215 7.97 -5.92 0.51
C ASN A 215 7.89 -7.18 -0.37
N VAL A 216 8.17 -8.36 0.18
CA VAL A 216 7.99 -9.64 -0.53
C VAL A 216 6.53 -9.84 -0.93
N GLN A 217 5.59 -9.59 -0.02
CA GLN A 217 4.15 -9.69 -0.33
C GLN A 217 3.71 -8.71 -1.41
N VAL A 218 4.13 -7.45 -1.32
CA VAL A 218 3.84 -6.39 -2.32
C VAL A 218 4.38 -6.78 -3.69
N LEU A 219 5.61 -7.29 -3.77
CA LEU A 219 6.21 -7.77 -5.02
C LEU A 219 5.45 -8.96 -5.60
N SER A 220 5.00 -9.88 -4.75
CA SER A 220 4.18 -11.02 -5.18
C SER A 220 2.86 -10.56 -5.79
N TRP A 221 2.12 -9.66 -5.13
CA TRP A 221 0.87 -9.13 -5.68
C TRP A 221 1.08 -8.36 -6.98
N ASN A 222 2.19 -7.63 -7.09
CA ASN A 222 2.52 -6.91 -8.31
C ASN A 222 2.78 -7.88 -9.48
N LYS A 223 3.56 -8.94 -9.22
CA LYS A 223 3.82 -10.00 -10.22
C LYS A 223 2.53 -10.68 -10.66
N GLU A 224 1.67 -11.04 -9.72
CA GLU A 224 0.38 -11.70 -9.99
C GLU A 224 -0.57 -10.79 -10.77
N THR A 225 -0.63 -9.49 -10.41
CA THR A 225 -1.42 -8.47 -11.13
C THR A 225 -0.98 -8.39 -12.59
N ILE A 226 0.32 -8.27 -12.84
CA ILE A 226 0.87 -8.18 -14.21
C ILE A 226 0.57 -9.46 -14.99
N ALA A 227 0.81 -10.64 -14.40
CA ALA A 227 0.60 -11.93 -15.05
C ALA A 227 -0.87 -12.12 -15.48
N LEU A 228 -1.81 -11.81 -14.57
CA LEU A 228 -3.24 -11.88 -14.87
C LEU A 228 -3.64 -10.87 -15.97
N SER A 229 -3.15 -9.63 -15.92
CA SER A 229 -3.41 -8.65 -16.98
C SER A 229 -2.91 -9.12 -18.36
N THR A 230 -1.73 -9.75 -18.42
CA THR A 230 -1.19 -10.32 -19.66
C THR A 230 -2.03 -11.51 -20.15
N ALA A 231 -2.46 -12.40 -19.24
CA ALA A 231 -3.32 -13.54 -19.58
C ALA A 231 -4.67 -13.06 -20.13
N ILE A 232 -5.34 -12.13 -19.44
CA ILE A 232 -6.61 -11.53 -19.87
C ILE A 232 -6.48 -10.91 -21.25
N THR A 233 -5.43 -10.12 -21.48
CA THR A 233 -5.18 -9.50 -22.80
C THR A 233 -5.01 -10.55 -23.89
N SER A 234 -4.36 -11.67 -23.57
CA SER A 234 -4.12 -12.78 -24.51
C SER A 234 -5.42 -13.51 -24.85
N HIS A 235 -6.23 -13.85 -23.84
CA HIS A 235 -7.54 -14.48 -24.04
C HIS A 235 -8.48 -13.56 -24.83
N LEU A 236 -8.55 -12.28 -24.45
CA LEU A 236 -9.39 -11.29 -25.12
C LEU A 236 -9.02 -11.17 -26.61
N ARG A 237 -7.72 -11.13 -26.95
CA ARG A 237 -7.26 -11.04 -28.34
C ARG A 237 -7.68 -12.25 -29.19
N ARG A 238 -7.85 -13.43 -28.59
CA ARG A 238 -8.23 -14.64 -29.32
C ARG A 238 -9.70 -14.64 -29.71
N ILE A 239 -10.56 -14.06 -28.87
CA ILE A 239 -12.01 -14.01 -29.10
C ILE A 239 -12.52 -12.64 -29.57
N SER A 240 -11.68 -11.61 -29.63
CA SER A 240 -12.10 -10.22 -29.89
C SER A 240 -12.81 -10.00 -31.23
N SER A 241 -12.62 -10.89 -32.21
CA SER A 241 -13.29 -10.86 -33.51
C SER A 241 -14.66 -11.54 -33.51
N LYS A 242 -15.02 -12.23 -32.43
CA LYS A 242 -16.32 -12.92 -32.27
C LYS A 242 -17.32 -11.95 -31.62
N HIS A 243 -18.44 -11.72 -32.30
CA HIS A 243 -19.44 -10.73 -31.88
C HIS A 243 -20.80 -11.34 -31.51
N ASP A 244 -21.00 -12.63 -31.75
CA ASP A 244 -22.23 -13.35 -31.40
C ASP A 244 -21.88 -14.63 -30.63
N TYR A 245 -22.37 -14.73 -29.39
CA TYR A 245 -22.14 -15.86 -28.50
C TYR A 245 -22.56 -17.20 -29.11
N ASN A 246 -23.64 -17.21 -29.91
CA ASN A 246 -24.15 -18.44 -30.54
C ASN A 246 -23.22 -19.00 -31.62
N THR A 247 -22.21 -18.22 -32.04
CA THR A 247 -21.21 -18.63 -33.06
C THR A 247 -19.91 -19.16 -32.47
N PHE A 248 -19.84 -19.27 -31.13
CA PHE A 248 -18.64 -19.71 -30.44
C PHE A 248 -18.45 -21.22 -30.62
N SER A 249 -17.21 -21.59 -30.96
CA SER A 249 -16.75 -22.97 -30.83
C SER A 249 -16.49 -23.34 -29.37
N ASP A 250 -16.24 -24.62 -29.09
CA ASP A 250 -15.82 -25.08 -27.77
C ASP A 250 -14.53 -24.39 -27.31
N ASP A 251 -13.60 -24.14 -28.23
CA ASP A 251 -12.37 -23.40 -27.96
C ASP A 251 -12.65 -21.93 -27.63
N ASP A 252 -13.54 -21.27 -28.37
CA ASP A 252 -13.95 -19.88 -28.08
C ASP A 252 -14.61 -19.78 -26.69
N MET A 253 -15.40 -20.79 -26.30
CA MET A 253 -15.99 -20.87 -24.95
C MET A 253 -14.94 -21.05 -23.86
N ASN A 254 -13.95 -21.92 -24.09
CA ASN A 254 -12.85 -22.13 -23.14
C ASN A 254 -12.04 -20.84 -22.93
N GLU A 255 -11.81 -20.09 -24.01
CA GLU A 255 -11.16 -18.78 -23.95
C GLU A 255 -12.00 -17.75 -23.18
N LEU A 256 -13.32 -17.69 -23.41
CA LEU A 256 -14.25 -16.81 -22.69
C LEU A 256 -14.32 -17.14 -21.18
N ILE A 257 -14.39 -18.43 -20.82
CA ILE A 257 -14.39 -18.88 -19.43
C ILE A 257 -13.08 -18.49 -18.74
N SER A 258 -11.95 -18.72 -19.40
CA SER A 258 -10.62 -18.37 -18.87
C SER A 258 -10.46 -16.86 -18.72
N LEU A 259 -10.99 -16.08 -19.67
CA LEU A 259 -11.04 -14.63 -19.61
C LEU A 259 -11.82 -14.16 -18.38
N PHE A 260 -13.02 -14.70 -18.14
CA PHE A 260 -13.83 -14.32 -16.98
C PHE A 260 -13.20 -14.71 -15.66
N ASN A 261 -12.70 -15.94 -15.54
CA ASN A 261 -12.05 -16.41 -14.32
C ASN A 261 -10.82 -15.55 -13.98
N SER A 262 -9.99 -15.23 -14.97
CA SER A 262 -8.82 -14.36 -14.78
C SER A 262 -9.23 -12.93 -14.40
N THR A 263 -10.28 -12.40 -15.04
CA THR A 263 -10.84 -11.07 -14.75
C THR A 263 -11.41 -10.99 -13.32
N GLU A 264 -12.13 -12.03 -12.90
CA GLU A 264 -12.69 -12.17 -11.56
C GLU A 264 -11.59 -12.16 -10.50
N VAL A 265 -10.56 -12.99 -10.67
CA VAL A 265 -9.40 -13.05 -9.76
C VAL A 265 -8.67 -11.71 -9.72
N LEU A 266 -8.41 -11.09 -10.87
CA LEU A 266 -7.74 -9.79 -10.96
C LEU A 266 -8.55 -8.70 -10.24
N SER A 267 -9.88 -8.69 -10.39
CA SER A 267 -10.76 -7.72 -9.73
C SER A 267 -10.77 -7.84 -8.20
N LYS A 268 -10.51 -9.02 -7.66
CA LYS A 268 -10.32 -9.22 -6.21
C LYS A 268 -8.91 -8.80 -5.77
N LEU A 269 -7.90 -9.08 -6.60
CA LEU A 269 -6.50 -8.79 -6.31
C LEU A 269 -6.21 -7.28 -6.24
N ILE A 270 -6.87 -6.45 -7.06
CA ILE A 270 -6.70 -4.99 -7.03
C ILE A 270 -7.09 -4.38 -5.67
N GLY A 271 -8.07 -4.97 -4.97
CA GLY A 271 -8.54 -4.51 -3.66
C GLY A 271 -7.79 -5.10 -2.45
N LYS A 272 -6.81 -5.99 -2.68
CA LYS A 272 -6.12 -6.70 -1.58
C LYS A 272 -5.22 -5.77 -0.77
N THR A 273 -5.30 -5.84 0.55
CA THR A 273 -4.49 -5.06 1.51
C THR A 273 -3.80 -5.97 2.52
N ILE A 274 -2.74 -5.46 3.16
CA ILE A 274 -2.05 -6.12 4.26
C ILE A 274 -2.91 -5.92 5.51
N LYS A 275 -3.44 -7.02 6.06
CA LYS A 275 -4.15 -6.97 7.35
C LYS A 275 -3.12 -6.78 8.47
N GLY A 276 -3.32 -5.80 9.32
CA GLY A 276 -2.53 -5.67 10.55
C GLY A 276 -2.72 -6.92 11.41
N GLU A 277 -1.63 -7.49 11.91
CA GLU A 277 -1.71 -8.48 12.98
C GLU A 277 -2.48 -7.86 14.16
N LYS A 278 -3.55 -8.54 14.59
CA LYS A 278 -4.30 -8.20 15.80
C LYS A 278 -3.37 -8.22 17.01
#